data_AF-A0A958T4A5-F1
#
_entry.id   AF-A0A958T4A5-F1
#
_cell.length_a   1.000
_cell.length_b   1.000
_cell.length_c   1.000
_cell.angle_alpha   90.00
_cell.angle_beta   90.00
_cell.angle_gamma   90.00
#
_symmetry.space_group_name_H-M   'P 1'
#
loop_
_entity.id
_entity.type
_entity.pdbx_description
1 polymer ?
#
loop_
_entity_poly.entity_id
_entity_poly.type
_entity_poly.pdbx_seq_one_letter_code
_entity_poly.pdbx_strand_id
1 'polypeptide(L)'
;DISNSSKALPIKALKDINPLGKTPLAYSAMLAINSLKESKTKATIILITDGIESCDGDVCKVIADAKAAGIDFKLHIVGFGLKEGETEQLKCAAKMGGGNYYDASNAGGLGDVLTEATAQTVDDPKPNFSVYAVKNGQPLDAWFKPFKAETQEALNAVRSYRDTAFIYLPPGKYVLEVKPLENTDINAIMLPIESVNGQMGHQTVSFDSGKINVTTLNNGEGWDATVKVLKAGTTKSISGVRTYGRAQDLEINPGMYDVLIQALKIEGIETNFKIENIEVKANETSTIRYNFKSGIALIGVKTSGGELIDSTVNFFEKTTGKNVAAARTYTSDTSNPKSFILNPGTYDVKVVTLGEHSGHSETFSIIVKEGETVEKQILY
;
A
#
# COMPACT_ATOMS: atom_id res chain seq x y z
N ASP A 1 42.78 -9.42 -15.12
CA ASP A 1 42.81 -9.49 -16.59
C ASP A 1 41.43 -9.16 -17.11
N ILE A 2 41.30 -8.01 -17.78
CA ILE A 2 40.04 -7.49 -18.33
C ILE A 2 39.63 -8.18 -19.65
N SER A 3 40.50 -9.00 -20.23
CA SER A 3 40.20 -9.79 -21.44
C SER A 3 39.55 -11.14 -21.13
N ASN A 4 39.41 -11.46 -19.85
CA ASN A 4 38.87 -12.74 -19.39
C ASN A 4 37.35 -12.79 -19.51
N SER A 5 36.86 -13.69 -20.37
CA SER A 5 35.43 -13.95 -20.62
C SER A 5 34.88 -15.14 -19.82
N SER A 6 35.71 -15.80 -19.00
CA SER A 6 35.31 -16.99 -18.24
C SER A 6 34.49 -16.61 -17.02
N LYS A 7 33.26 -17.13 -16.94
CA LYS A 7 32.43 -17.02 -15.73
C LYS A 7 33.01 -17.80 -14.54
N ALA A 8 33.76 -18.88 -14.79
CA ALA A 8 34.26 -19.77 -13.75
C ALA A 8 35.38 -19.13 -12.92
N LEU A 9 36.20 -18.26 -13.53
CA LEU A 9 37.36 -17.66 -12.88
C LEU A 9 36.98 -16.63 -11.79
N PRO A 10 36.07 -15.66 -12.02
CA PRO A 10 35.56 -14.80 -10.97
C PRO A 10 34.86 -15.57 -9.84
N ILE A 11 34.05 -16.58 -10.17
CA ILE A 11 33.37 -17.40 -9.16
C ILE A 11 34.38 -18.13 -8.26
N LYS A 12 35.45 -18.68 -8.84
CA LYS A 12 36.52 -19.31 -8.07
C LYS A 12 37.23 -18.29 -7.19
N ALA A 13 37.62 -17.14 -7.75
CA ALA A 13 38.26 -16.08 -7.00
C ALA A 13 37.40 -15.62 -5.81
N LEU A 14 36.09 -15.43 -6.02
CA LEU A 14 35.14 -15.06 -4.95
C LEU A 14 35.07 -16.09 -3.82
N LYS A 15 35.15 -17.39 -4.12
CA LYS A 15 35.17 -18.46 -3.11
C LYS A 15 36.46 -18.48 -2.28
N ASP A 16 37.54 -17.95 -2.83
CA ASP A 16 38.87 -17.92 -2.21
C ASP A 16 39.12 -16.62 -1.43
N ILE A 17 38.19 -15.64 -1.45
CA ILE A 17 38.31 -14.38 -0.70
C ILE A 17 38.15 -14.65 0.80
N ASN A 18 39.12 -14.18 1.59
CA ASN A 18 39.05 -14.14 3.04
C ASN A 18 39.19 -12.69 3.54
N PRO A 19 38.15 -12.08 4.14
CA PRO A 19 38.22 -10.70 4.63
C PRO A 19 39.24 -10.53 5.76
N LEU A 20 40.09 -9.51 5.66
CA LEU A 20 41.18 -9.23 6.63
C LEU A 20 40.95 -7.96 7.49
N GLY A 21 39.83 -7.25 7.29
CA GLY A 21 39.37 -6.19 8.19
C GLY A 21 39.69 -4.73 7.82
N LYS A 22 40.26 -4.46 6.64
CA LYS A 22 40.39 -3.09 6.10
C LYS A 22 39.67 -2.95 4.75
N THR A 23 39.35 -1.72 4.38
CA THR A 23 38.51 -1.34 3.21
C THR A 23 39.20 -0.29 2.34
N PRO A 24 40.28 -0.65 1.60
CA PRO A 24 41.03 0.27 0.74
C PRO A 24 40.29 0.53 -0.59
N LEU A 25 39.19 1.28 -0.54
CA LEU A 25 38.30 1.55 -1.66
C LEU A 25 38.97 2.38 -2.77
N ALA A 26 39.67 3.45 -2.40
CA ALA A 26 40.37 4.33 -3.34
C ALA A 26 41.46 3.55 -4.10
N TYR A 27 42.21 2.70 -3.40
CA TYR A 27 43.21 1.83 -4.01
C TYR A 27 42.58 0.81 -4.98
N SER A 28 41.48 0.17 -4.56
CA SER A 28 40.77 -0.80 -5.40
C SER A 28 40.21 -0.15 -6.68
N ALA A 29 39.61 1.04 -6.56
CA ALA A 29 39.15 1.81 -7.71
C ALA A 29 40.30 2.20 -8.65
N MET A 30 41.44 2.63 -8.10
CA MET A 30 42.62 2.99 -8.87
C MET A 30 43.18 1.79 -9.68
N LEU A 31 43.20 0.58 -9.11
CA LEU A 31 43.64 -0.62 -9.83
C LEU A 31 42.75 -0.92 -11.05
N ALA A 32 41.43 -0.81 -10.88
CA ALA A 32 40.48 -0.98 -11.98
C ALA A 32 40.67 0.09 -13.06
N ILE A 33 40.76 1.36 -12.66
CA ILE A 33 40.96 2.50 -13.57
C ILE A 33 42.27 2.38 -14.35
N ASN A 34 43.38 2.02 -13.68
CA ASN A 34 44.68 1.85 -14.34
C ASN A 34 44.61 0.74 -15.40
N SER A 35 43.91 -0.36 -15.10
CA SER A 35 43.70 -1.44 -16.07
C SER A 35 42.94 -0.95 -17.32
N LEU A 36 41.91 -0.12 -17.16
CA LEU A 36 41.17 0.47 -18.28
C LEU A 36 42.00 1.49 -19.07
N LYS A 37 42.84 2.27 -18.38
CA LYS A 37 43.75 3.24 -19.00
C LYS A 37 44.77 2.54 -19.89
N GLU A 38 45.38 1.45 -19.41
CA GLU A 38 46.35 0.66 -20.15
C GLU A 38 45.73 0.00 -21.38
N SER A 39 44.52 -0.54 -21.25
CA SER A 39 43.84 -1.22 -22.34
C SER A 39 43.09 -0.32 -23.31
N LYS A 40 42.85 0.95 -22.93
CA LYS A 40 42.01 1.91 -23.67
C LYS A 40 40.61 1.39 -23.97
N THR A 41 40.05 0.58 -23.06
CA THR A 41 38.73 -0.04 -23.21
C THR A 41 37.70 0.71 -22.36
N LYS A 42 36.49 0.85 -22.89
CA LYS A 42 35.35 1.35 -22.12
C LYS A 42 34.79 0.23 -21.25
N ALA A 43 34.43 0.52 -20.00
CA ALA A 43 33.85 -0.49 -19.13
C ALA A 43 32.88 0.06 -18.10
N THR A 44 31.98 -0.81 -17.63
CA THR A 44 31.24 -0.60 -16.39
C THR A 44 32.02 -1.23 -15.24
N ILE A 45 32.32 -0.43 -14.22
CA ILE A 45 32.90 -0.86 -12.95
C ILE A 45 31.77 -0.98 -11.95
N ILE A 46 31.68 -2.12 -11.26
CA ILE A 46 30.77 -2.33 -10.13
C ILE A 46 31.64 -2.53 -8.89
N LEU A 47 31.58 -1.58 -7.97
CA LEU A 47 32.27 -1.65 -6.68
C LEU A 47 31.26 -2.10 -5.63
N ILE A 48 31.54 -3.21 -4.94
CA ILE A 48 30.69 -3.76 -3.88
C ILE A 48 31.43 -3.60 -2.57
N THR A 49 30.78 -3.06 -1.54
CA THR A 49 31.41 -2.83 -0.24
C THR A 49 30.42 -2.92 0.92
N ASP A 50 30.87 -3.46 2.05
CA ASP A 50 30.17 -3.50 3.33
C ASP A 50 30.75 -2.52 4.37
N GLY A 51 31.67 -1.64 3.94
CA GLY A 51 32.34 -0.67 4.80
C GLY A 51 32.67 0.63 4.08
N ILE A 52 33.02 1.66 4.85
CA ILE A 52 33.59 2.92 4.33
C ILE A 52 35.11 2.82 4.19
N GLU A 53 35.74 3.73 3.46
CA GLU A 53 37.20 3.79 3.32
C GLU A 53 37.91 3.86 4.70
N SER A 54 38.91 3.00 4.92
CA SER A 54 39.65 2.90 6.20
C SER A 54 41.18 2.93 6.06
N CYS A 55 41.67 3.25 4.86
CA CYS A 55 43.09 3.32 4.52
C CYS A 55 43.50 4.71 3.99
N ASP A 56 42.89 5.78 4.52
CA ASP A 56 43.20 7.19 4.23
C ASP A 56 43.05 7.60 2.74
N GLY A 57 42.24 6.86 1.99
CA GLY A 57 41.91 7.15 0.59
C GLY A 57 40.79 8.19 0.42
N ASP A 58 40.72 8.81 -0.76
CA ASP A 58 39.54 9.56 -1.21
C ASP A 58 39.05 8.96 -2.54
N VAL A 59 38.07 8.06 -2.43
CA VAL A 59 37.52 7.38 -3.60
C VAL A 59 36.83 8.37 -4.55
N CYS A 60 36.16 9.41 -4.04
CA CYS A 60 35.48 10.37 -4.91
C CYS A 60 36.48 11.17 -5.75
N LYS A 61 37.58 11.61 -5.14
CA LYS A 61 38.68 12.28 -5.83
C LYS A 61 39.32 11.39 -6.91
N VAL A 62 39.60 10.13 -6.59
CA VAL A 62 40.19 9.17 -7.56
C VAL A 62 39.30 9.04 -8.80
N ILE A 63 37.99 8.90 -8.62
CA ILE A 63 37.05 8.78 -9.74
C ILE A 63 36.96 10.08 -10.54
N ALA A 64 36.90 11.23 -9.85
CA ALA A 64 36.86 12.54 -10.51
C ALA A 64 38.12 12.80 -11.37
N ASP A 65 39.31 12.52 -10.82
CA ASP A 65 40.58 12.70 -11.51
C ASP A 65 40.69 11.75 -12.73
N ALA A 66 40.19 10.51 -12.61
CA ALA A 66 40.15 9.55 -13.71
C ALA A 66 39.22 9.99 -14.86
N LYS A 67 38.06 10.55 -14.53
CA LYS A 67 37.12 11.12 -15.52
C LYS A 67 37.70 12.35 -16.21
N ALA A 68 38.37 13.23 -15.47
CA ALA A 68 39.05 14.40 -16.02
C ALA A 68 40.20 14.00 -16.97
N ALA A 69 40.85 12.86 -16.72
CA ALA A 69 41.86 12.28 -17.60
C ALA A 69 41.29 11.62 -18.88
N GLY A 70 39.97 11.66 -19.09
CA GLY A 70 39.32 11.13 -20.29
C GLY A 70 39.14 9.62 -20.32
N ILE A 71 39.27 8.94 -19.16
CA ILE A 71 39.04 7.49 -19.06
C ILE A 71 37.53 7.24 -19.10
N ASP A 72 37.09 6.46 -20.08
CA ASP A 72 35.67 6.23 -20.32
C ASP A 72 35.18 4.98 -19.59
N PHE A 73 34.53 5.18 -18.46
CA PHE A 73 33.93 4.12 -17.67
C PHE A 73 32.63 4.59 -17.02
N LYS A 74 31.76 3.67 -16.61
CA LYS A 74 30.66 3.97 -15.68
C LYS A 74 30.95 3.29 -14.34
N LEU A 75 30.74 3.95 -13.21
CA LEU A 75 30.94 3.34 -11.88
C LEU A 75 29.62 3.25 -11.12
N HIS A 76 29.19 2.02 -10.85
CA HIS A 76 28.15 1.72 -9.88
C HIS A 76 28.78 1.29 -8.56
N ILE A 77 28.21 1.74 -7.44
CA ILE A 77 28.64 1.33 -6.11
C ILE A 77 27.47 0.65 -5.40
N VAL A 78 27.70 -0.53 -4.83
CA VAL A 78 26.73 -1.26 -4.03
C VAL A 78 27.22 -1.31 -2.59
N GLY A 79 26.56 -0.57 -1.70
CA GLY A 79 26.77 -0.64 -0.25
C GLY A 79 25.95 -1.77 0.36
N PHE A 80 26.56 -2.63 1.16
CA PHE A 80 25.92 -3.79 1.79
C PHE A 80 25.90 -3.63 3.31
N GLY A 81 24.72 -3.40 3.88
CA GLY A 81 24.56 -3.27 5.34
C GLY A 81 25.22 -2.04 5.96
N LEU A 82 25.41 -0.96 5.18
CA LEU A 82 25.95 0.32 5.65
C LEU A 82 24.88 1.17 6.33
N LYS A 83 25.31 2.02 7.28
CA LYS A 83 24.40 2.96 7.96
C LYS A 83 24.23 4.25 7.16
N GLU A 84 23.03 4.83 7.25
CA GLU A 84 22.70 6.13 6.66
C GLU A 84 23.61 7.23 7.25
N GLY A 85 24.22 8.06 6.40
CA GLY A 85 25.15 9.13 6.79
C GLY A 85 26.64 8.79 6.66
N GLU A 86 27.01 7.52 6.54
CA GLU A 86 28.40 7.09 6.30
C GLU A 86 28.73 6.94 4.79
N THR A 87 27.73 7.07 3.92
CA THR A 87 27.80 6.68 2.50
C THR A 87 28.08 7.84 1.53
N GLU A 88 28.28 9.06 2.04
CA GLU A 88 28.38 10.27 1.21
C GLU A 88 29.56 10.25 0.24
N GLN A 89 30.73 9.75 0.65
CA GLN A 89 31.86 9.57 -0.26
C GLN A 89 31.55 8.55 -1.37
N LEU A 90 30.78 7.50 -1.07
CA LEU A 90 30.39 6.48 -2.06
C LEU A 90 29.40 7.07 -3.08
N LYS A 91 28.40 7.81 -2.61
CA LYS A 91 27.45 8.53 -3.46
C LYS A 91 28.19 9.53 -4.36
N CYS A 92 29.13 10.29 -3.81
CA CYS A 92 30.00 11.20 -4.55
C CYS A 92 30.78 10.47 -5.67
N ALA A 93 31.45 9.36 -5.33
CA ALA A 93 32.23 8.59 -6.28
C ALA A 93 31.37 7.99 -7.42
N ALA A 94 30.22 7.39 -7.08
CA ALA A 94 29.30 6.86 -8.09
C ALA A 94 28.81 7.96 -9.04
N LYS A 95 28.44 9.13 -8.50
CA LYS A 95 28.01 10.30 -9.26
C LYS A 95 29.11 10.81 -10.19
N MET A 96 30.33 10.98 -9.70
CA MET A 96 31.48 11.38 -10.54
C MET A 96 31.75 10.33 -11.62
N GLY A 97 31.57 9.06 -11.29
CA GLY A 97 31.67 7.93 -12.20
C GLY A 97 30.56 7.84 -13.26
N GLY A 98 29.50 8.64 -13.13
CA GLY A 98 28.34 8.62 -14.03
C GLY A 98 27.46 7.37 -13.87
N GLY A 99 27.57 6.66 -12.74
CA GLY A 99 26.67 5.57 -12.37
C GLY A 99 25.92 5.91 -11.07
N ASN A 100 25.43 4.88 -10.39
CA ASN A 100 24.57 5.02 -9.21
C ASN A 100 25.17 4.36 -7.97
N TYR A 101 24.84 4.93 -6.82
CA TYR A 101 24.98 4.26 -5.53
C TYR A 101 23.70 3.48 -5.23
N TYR A 102 23.85 2.23 -4.83
CA TYR A 102 22.77 1.33 -4.47
C TYR A 102 22.96 0.84 -3.04
N ASP A 103 21.89 0.87 -2.25
CA ASP A 103 21.88 0.34 -0.90
C ASP A 103 21.25 -1.06 -0.88
N ALA A 104 22.04 -2.07 -0.52
CA ALA A 104 21.62 -3.45 -0.36
C ALA A 104 21.54 -3.80 1.13
N SER A 105 20.31 -3.82 1.66
CA SER A 105 20.05 -4.10 3.08
C SER A 105 20.21 -5.58 3.48
N ASN A 106 20.23 -6.51 2.52
CA ASN A 106 20.45 -7.95 2.76
C ASN A 106 20.86 -8.69 1.46
N ALA A 107 21.22 -9.97 1.59
CA ALA A 107 21.71 -10.80 0.47
C ALA A 107 20.72 -10.94 -0.69
N GLY A 108 19.41 -10.91 -0.42
CA GLY A 108 18.38 -10.89 -1.47
C GLY A 108 18.39 -9.56 -2.24
N GLY A 109 18.42 -8.44 -1.52
CA GLY A 109 18.50 -7.10 -2.11
C GLY A 109 19.77 -6.86 -2.93
N LEU A 110 20.89 -7.53 -2.59
CA LEU A 110 22.13 -7.47 -3.37
C LEU A 110 21.94 -8.04 -4.79
N GLY A 111 21.17 -9.11 -4.97
CA GLY A 111 20.93 -9.71 -6.29
C GLY A 111 20.13 -8.80 -7.22
N ASP A 112 19.08 -8.16 -6.69
CA ASP A 112 18.25 -7.21 -7.43
C ASP A 112 19.07 -5.98 -7.85
N VAL A 113 19.84 -5.43 -6.90
CA VAL A 113 20.73 -4.29 -7.13
C VAL A 113 21.79 -4.61 -8.18
N LEU A 114 22.41 -5.79 -8.14
CA LEU A 114 23.40 -6.17 -9.15
C LEU A 114 22.78 -6.33 -10.53
N THR A 115 21.54 -6.82 -10.61
CA THR A 115 20.79 -6.88 -11.87
C THR A 115 20.53 -5.48 -12.41
N GLU A 116 20.16 -4.52 -11.56
CA GLU A 116 19.98 -3.12 -11.95
C GLU A 116 21.29 -2.46 -12.39
N ALA A 117 22.36 -2.64 -11.63
CA ALA A 117 23.68 -2.07 -11.91
C ALA A 117 24.29 -2.61 -13.22
N THR A 118 24.09 -3.91 -13.51
CA THR A 118 24.60 -4.52 -14.75
C THR A 118 23.78 -4.18 -15.99
N ALA A 119 22.52 -3.78 -15.82
CA ALA A 119 21.68 -3.28 -16.91
C ALA A 119 22.08 -1.85 -17.36
N GLN A 120 22.83 -1.12 -16.53
CA GLN A 120 23.31 0.22 -16.83
C GLN A 120 24.77 0.19 -17.23
N THR A 121 25.06 0.40 -18.51
CA THR A 121 26.40 0.24 -19.06
C THR A 121 27.06 1.58 -19.39
N VAL A 122 28.38 1.55 -19.60
CA VAL A 122 29.15 2.71 -20.09
C VAL A 122 28.66 3.22 -21.45
N ASP A 123 28.04 2.35 -22.25
CA ASP A 123 27.49 2.72 -23.56
C ASP A 123 26.12 3.42 -23.46
N ASP A 124 25.51 3.44 -22.26
CA ASP A 124 24.26 4.14 -22.10
C ASP A 124 24.45 5.65 -22.27
N PRO A 125 23.52 6.32 -22.95
CA PRO A 125 23.51 7.77 -23.02
C PRO A 125 23.46 8.43 -21.64
N LYS A 126 24.06 9.62 -21.54
CA LYS A 126 24.02 10.42 -20.31
C LYS A 126 22.57 10.71 -19.92
N PRO A 127 22.22 10.61 -18.62
CA PRO A 127 20.88 10.96 -18.17
C PRO A 127 20.50 12.39 -18.56
N ASN A 128 19.25 12.58 -18.95
CA ASN A 128 18.67 13.86 -19.33
C ASN A 128 17.37 14.16 -18.59
N PHE A 129 16.99 13.32 -17.63
CA PHE A 129 15.79 13.49 -16.85
C PHE A 129 16.07 13.13 -15.40
N SER A 130 15.71 14.02 -14.47
CA SER A 130 15.83 13.79 -13.04
C SER A 130 14.46 13.54 -12.43
N VAL A 131 14.39 12.65 -11.45
CA VAL A 131 13.16 12.27 -10.76
C VAL A 131 13.38 12.27 -9.25
N TYR A 132 12.36 12.68 -8.51
CA TYR A 132 12.40 12.75 -7.07
C TYR A 132 11.03 12.41 -6.49
N ALA A 133 11.00 11.75 -5.34
CA ALA A 133 9.76 11.45 -4.63
C ALA A 133 9.78 12.05 -3.23
N VAL A 134 8.66 12.63 -2.83
CA VAL A 134 8.45 13.19 -1.49
C VAL A 134 7.17 12.66 -0.89
N LYS A 135 7.15 12.58 0.44
CA LYS A 135 5.94 12.39 1.22
C LYS A 135 5.97 13.37 2.38
N ASN A 136 4.99 14.26 2.42
CA ASN A 136 4.81 15.25 3.47
C ASN A 136 6.06 16.13 3.66
N GLY A 137 6.67 16.50 2.53
CA GLY A 137 7.91 17.28 2.48
C GLY A 137 9.19 16.51 2.83
N GLN A 138 9.11 15.23 3.20
CA GLN A 138 10.27 14.37 3.45
C GLN A 138 10.63 13.56 2.20
N PRO A 139 11.93 13.32 1.94
CA PRO A 139 12.37 12.45 0.85
C PRO A 139 11.81 11.03 1.01
N LEU A 140 11.35 10.43 -0.10
CA LEU A 140 10.79 9.08 -0.12
C LEU A 140 11.54 8.19 -1.11
N ASP A 141 11.86 6.96 -0.71
CA ASP A 141 12.38 5.97 -1.63
C ASP A 141 11.28 5.40 -2.54
N ALA A 142 11.52 5.42 -3.85
CA ALA A 142 10.56 5.00 -4.86
C ALA A 142 11.25 4.44 -6.11
N TRP A 143 10.57 3.50 -6.76
CA TRP A 143 10.86 3.06 -8.12
C TRP A 143 10.19 3.98 -9.14
N PHE A 144 10.94 4.35 -10.17
CA PHE A 144 10.48 5.15 -11.30
C PHE A 144 10.64 4.32 -12.57
N LYS A 145 9.53 4.00 -13.23
CA LYS A 145 9.52 3.21 -14.46
C LYS A 145 8.86 3.99 -15.59
N PRO A 146 9.61 4.44 -16.60
CA PRO A 146 9.04 5.13 -17.75
C PRO A 146 8.46 4.13 -18.76
N PHE A 147 7.34 4.50 -19.37
CA PHE A 147 6.74 3.81 -20.51
C PHE A 147 6.56 4.80 -21.65
N LYS A 148 6.90 4.42 -22.89
CA LYS A 148 6.58 5.26 -24.06
C LYS A 148 5.06 5.46 -24.14
N ALA A 149 4.59 6.70 -24.26
CA ALA A 149 3.16 7.00 -24.19
C ALA A 149 2.33 6.32 -25.30
N GLU A 150 2.93 6.14 -26.48
CA GLU A 150 2.25 5.55 -27.64
C GLU A 150 2.28 4.02 -27.65
N THR A 151 3.43 3.42 -27.34
CA THR A 151 3.64 1.97 -27.48
C THR A 151 3.49 1.20 -26.18
N GLN A 152 3.45 1.88 -25.03
CA GLN A 152 3.55 1.30 -23.69
C GLN A 152 4.81 0.45 -23.46
N GLU A 153 5.82 0.62 -24.30
CA GLU A 153 7.11 -0.03 -24.15
C GLU A 153 7.80 0.51 -22.89
N ALA A 154 8.18 -0.41 -21.98
CA ALA A 154 8.89 -0.07 -20.76
C ALA A 154 10.36 0.27 -21.05
N LEU A 155 10.84 1.36 -20.45
CA LEU A 155 12.25 1.72 -20.39
C LEU A 155 12.88 1.25 -19.07
N ASN A 156 14.20 1.39 -18.97
CA ASN A 156 14.94 1.11 -17.74
C ASN A 156 14.36 1.91 -16.58
N ALA A 157 14.03 1.20 -15.51
CA ALA A 157 13.58 1.80 -14.27
C ALA A 157 14.78 2.22 -13.42
N VAL A 158 14.57 3.18 -12.53
CA VAL A 158 15.56 3.59 -11.51
C VAL A 158 14.91 3.70 -10.14
N ARG A 159 15.69 3.48 -9.09
CA ARG A 159 15.28 3.71 -7.70
C ARG A 159 15.90 4.99 -7.14
N SER A 160 15.14 5.77 -6.37
CA SER A 160 15.61 7.06 -5.82
C SER A 160 16.50 6.97 -4.58
N TYR A 161 16.35 5.95 -3.73
CA TYR A 161 17.07 5.86 -2.45
C TYR A 161 16.93 7.12 -1.60
N ARG A 162 15.72 7.70 -1.55
CA ARG A 162 15.42 8.98 -0.87
C ARG A 162 16.19 10.19 -1.42
N ASP A 163 16.76 10.11 -2.61
CA ASP A 163 17.47 11.21 -3.27
C ASP A 163 16.99 11.37 -4.73
N THR A 164 17.53 12.34 -5.45
CA THR A 164 17.25 12.53 -6.87
C THR A 164 17.88 11.41 -7.69
N ALA A 165 17.06 10.65 -8.42
CA ALA A 165 17.52 9.68 -9.40
C ALA A 165 17.54 10.30 -10.81
N PHE A 166 18.35 9.72 -11.70
CA PHE A 166 18.55 10.21 -13.05
C PHE A 166 18.31 9.11 -14.08
N ILE A 167 17.56 9.42 -15.13
CA ILE A 167 17.18 8.51 -16.21
C ILE A 167 17.55 9.18 -17.54
N TYR A 168 17.94 8.36 -18.52
CA TYR A 168 17.92 8.81 -19.91
C TYR A 168 16.59 8.45 -20.56
N LEU A 169 15.97 9.45 -21.17
CA LEU A 169 14.76 9.32 -21.98
C LEU A 169 15.03 9.93 -23.36
N PRO A 170 14.96 9.16 -24.46
CA PRO A 170 14.95 9.74 -25.80
C PRO A 170 13.88 10.84 -25.92
N PRO A 171 14.07 11.87 -26.78
CA PRO A 171 13.05 12.89 -26.96
C PRO A 171 11.68 12.29 -27.31
N GLY A 172 10.63 12.69 -26.60
CA GLY A 172 9.29 12.13 -26.76
C GLY A 172 8.44 12.19 -25.49
N LYS A 173 7.22 11.63 -25.58
CA LYS A 173 6.25 11.59 -24.49
C LYS A 173 6.23 10.23 -23.81
N TYR A 174 6.12 10.26 -22.48
CA TYR A 174 6.14 9.06 -21.64
C TYR A 174 5.05 9.12 -20.58
N VAL A 175 4.69 7.94 -20.06
CA VAL A 175 3.97 7.80 -18.80
C VAL A 175 4.94 7.24 -17.79
N LEU A 176 5.15 7.95 -16.70
CA LEU A 176 6.02 7.58 -15.60
C LEU A 176 5.18 6.88 -14.51
N GLU A 177 5.42 5.60 -14.30
CA GLU A 177 4.94 4.86 -13.13
C GLU A 177 5.89 5.09 -11.97
N VAL A 178 5.38 5.58 -10.84
CA VAL A 178 6.16 5.79 -9.62
C VAL A 178 5.57 4.97 -8.50
N LYS A 179 6.34 4.03 -7.99
CA LYS A 179 5.94 3.12 -6.92
C LYS A 179 6.77 3.41 -5.66
N PRO A 180 6.14 3.80 -4.55
CA PRO A 180 6.87 4.02 -3.30
C PRO A 180 7.33 2.67 -2.72
N LEU A 181 8.49 2.67 -2.07
CA LEU A 181 9.11 1.46 -1.52
C LEU A 181 9.03 1.35 0.00
N GLU A 182 8.55 2.40 0.66
CA GLU A 182 8.51 2.48 2.11
C GLU A 182 7.38 3.41 2.57
N ASN A 183 7.02 3.28 3.86
CA ASN A 183 6.25 4.27 4.61
C ASN A 183 4.89 4.68 4.00
N THR A 184 4.24 3.88 3.15
CA THR A 184 2.96 4.25 2.55
C THR A 184 2.16 3.06 2.02
N ASP A 185 0.83 3.10 2.20
CA ASP A 185 -0.12 2.18 1.55
C ASP A 185 -0.62 2.72 0.20
N ILE A 186 -0.09 3.87 -0.25
CA ILE A 186 -0.49 4.50 -1.50
C ILE A 186 0.02 3.68 -2.69
N ASN A 187 -0.91 3.36 -3.61
CA ASN A 187 -0.60 2.68 -4.87
C ASN A 187 0.33 3.50 -5.77
N ALA A 188 0.90 2.84 -6.78
CA ALA A 188 1.72 3.52 -7.78
C ALA A 188 0.97 4.68 -8.47
N ILE A 189 1.68 5.79 -8.69
CA ILE A 189 1.18 6.98 -9.36
C ILE A 189 1.63 6.94 -10.83
N MET A 190 0.72 7.22 -11.76
CA MET A 190 1.01 7.31 -13.20
C MET A 190 0.93 8.77 -13.65
N LEU A 191 2.02 9.32 -14.20
CA LEU A 191 2.09 10.73 -14.61
C LEU A 191 2.63 10.87 -16.04
N PRO A 192 2.00 11.69 -16.91
CA PRO A 192 2.59 12.01 -18.20
C PRO A 192 3.82 12.91 -18.00
N ILE A 193 4.91 12.59 -18.69
CA ILE A 193 6.13 13.41 -18.77
C ILE A 193 6.58 13.56 -20.23
N GLU A 194 7.39 14.57 -20.51
CA GLU A 194 7.98 14.79 -21.82
C GLU A 194 9.48 15.03 -21.69
N SER A 195 10.25 14.29 -22.49
CA SER A 195 11.69 14.49 -22.62
C SER A 195 11.95 15.35 -23.86
N VAL A 196 12.65 16.46 -23.68
CA VAL A 196 12.98 17.40 -24.75
C VAL A 196 14.46 17.34 -25.06
N ASN A 197 14.80 17.32 -26.35
CA ASN A 197 16.19 17.21 -26.77
C ASN A 197 17.06 18.36 -26.23
N GLY A 198 18.22 18.02 -25.67
CA GLY A 198 19.17 18.99 -25.13
C GLY A 198 18.74 19.69 -23.83
N GLN A 199 17.61 19.32 -23.23
CA GLN A 199 17.14 19.87 -21.96
C GLN A 199 17.21 18.81 -20.86
N MET A 200 17.59 19.23 -19.66
CA MET A 200 17.49 18.39 -18.47
C MET A 200 16.07 18.51 -17.89
N GLY A 201 15.27 17.46 -18.05
CA GLY A 201 13.95 17.37 -17.44
C GLY A 201 14.03 17.11 -15.94
N HIS A 202 12.97 17.48 -15.21
CA HIS A 202 12.83 17.19 -13.79
C HIS A 202 11.38 16.89 -13.45
N GLN A 203 11.14 15.86 -12.64
CA GLN A 203 9.83 15.56 -12.08
C GLN A 203 9.95 15.23 -10.59
N THR A 204 9.27 16.01 -9.75
CA THR A 204 8.99 15.64 -8.36
C THR A 204 7.61 14.98 -8.27
N VAL A 205 7.52 13.85 -7.58
CA VAL A 205 6.27 13.13 -7.34
C VAL A 205 5.96 13.16 -5.85
N SER A 206 4.81 13.73 -5.50
CA SER A 206 4.33 13.76 -4.12
C SER A 206 3.41 12.57 -3.86
N PHE A 207 3.71 11.86 -2.78
CA PHE A 207 2.88 10.84 -2.14
C PHE A 207 2.24 11.38 -0.87
N ASP A 208 2.01 12.70 -0.82
CA ASP A 208 1.30 13.31 0.28
C ASP A 208 -0.10 12.70 0.35
N SER A 209 -0.44 12.16 1.52
CA SER A 209 -1.72 11.54 1.81
C SER A 209 -2.43 12.31 2.90
N GLY A 210 -3.76 12.21 2.91
CA GLY A 210 -4.53 12.46 4.12
C GLY A 210 -4.98 11.15 4.74
N LYS A 211 -5.64 11.25 5.88
CA LYS A 211 -6.26 10.11 6.56
C LYS A 211 -7.76 10.33 6.69
N ILE A 212 -8.52 9.25 6.53
CA ILE A 212 -9.86 9.16 7.09
C ILE A 212 -9.77 8.31 8.35
N ASN A 213 -10.04 8.93 9.51
CA ASN A 213 -10.24 8.19 10.74
C ASN A 213 -11.74 7.92 10.90
N VAL A 214 -12.15 6.65 10.83
CA VAL A 214 -13.56 6.26 10.90
C VAL A 214 -13.87 5.52 12.19
N THR A 215 -14.92 5.94 12.88
CA THR A 215 -15.45 5.29 14.08
C THR A 215 -16.93 5.00 13.87
N THR A 216 -17.33 3.74 14.06
CA THR A 216 -18.73 3.32 14.01
C THR A 216 -19.20 2.90 15.39
N LEU A 217 -20.37 3.39 15.78
CA LEU A 217 -21.00 3.14 17.05
C LEU A 217 -22.40 2.54 16.85
N ASN A 218 -22.95 1.90 17.86
CA ASN A 218 -24.35 1.50 17.94
C ASN A 218 -24.86 1.83 19.34
N ASN A 219 -25.86 2.70 19.42
CA ASN A 219 -26.35 3.26 20.68
C ASN A 219 -25.22 3.83 21.57
N GLY A 220 -24.19 4.40 20.94
CA GLY A 220 -23.04 5.01 21.63
C GLY A 220 -21.85 4.08 21.91
N GLU A 221 -22.00 2.76 21.74
CA GLU A 221 -20.93 1.78 21.96
C GLU A 221 -20.23 1.39 20.66
N GLY A 222 -18.95 1.00 20.72
CA GLY A 222 -18.17 0.57 19.56
C GLY A 222 -18.86 -0.56 18.78
N TRP A 223 -19.08 -0.37 17.48
CA TRP A 223 -19.82 -1.32 16.65
C TRP A 223 -19.08 -1.74 15.39
N ASP A 224 -19.23 -3.00 15.00
CA ASP A 224 -18.57 -3.57 13.83
C ASP A 224 -19.37 -3.29 12.54
N ALA A 225 -18.67 -2.68 11.58
CA ALA A 225 -19.21 -2.27 10.29
C ALA A 225 -18.13 -2.40 9.22
N THR A 226 -18.55 -2.48 7.96
CA THR A 226 -17.66 -2.28 6.82
C THR A 226 -17.74 -0.84 6.36
N VAL A 227 -16.59 -0.29 5.98
CA VAL A 227 -16.45 1.07 5.46
C VAL A 227 -15.80 0.97 4.10
N LYS A 228 -16.38 1.63 3.09
CA LYS A 228 -15.81 1.78 1.75
C LYS A 228 -15.64 3.25 1.44
N VAL A 229 -14.46 3.63 0.99
CA VAL A 229 -14.16 4.96 0.48
C VAL A 229 -14.23 4.91 -1.03
N LEU A 230 -15.15 5.67 -1.61
CA LEU A 230 -15.41 5.76 -3.04
C LEU A 230 -14.91 7.10 -3.57
N LYS A 231 -14.45 7.13 -4.83
CA LYS A 231 -14.21 8.42 -5.51
C LYS A 231 -15.55 9.18 -5.59
N ALA A 232 -15.57 10.45 -5.17
CA ALA A 232 -16.80 11.24 -5.06
C ALA A 232 -17.67 11.19 -6.33
N GLY A 233 -18.97 10.95 -6.14
CA GLY A 233 -19.95 10.87 -7.23
C GLY A 233 -19.85 9.60 -8.08
N THR A 234 -19.03 8.61 -7.68
CA THR A 234 -18.85 7.35 -8.43
C THR A 234 -19.02 6.13 -7.52
N THR A 235 -19.10 4.94 -8.12
CA THR A 235 -19.09 3.65 -7.39
C THR A 235 -17.68 3.05 -7.27
N LYS A 236 -16.65 3.75 -7.75
CA LYS A 236 -15.27 3.25 -7.76
C LYS A 236 -14.71 3.26 -6.33
N SER A 237 -14.55 2.07 -5.76
CA SER A 237 -13.87 1.87 -4.49
C SER A 237 -12.37 2.20 -4.62
N ILE A 238 -11.88 3.02 -3.70
CA ILE A 238 -10.47 3.41 -3.61
C ILE A 238 -9.81 2.75 -2.40
N SER A 239 -10.54 2.63 -1.28
CA SER A 239 -10.07 1.97 -0.06
C SER A 239 -11.25 1.42 0.74
N GLY A 240 -10.98 0.59 1.74
CA GLY A 240 -12.00 0.07 2.63
C GLY A 240 -11.43 -0.71 3.82
N VAL A 241 -12.21 -0.77 4.90
CA VAL A 241 -11.81 -1.41 6.15
C VAL A 241 -13.04 -1.98 6.87
N ARG A 242 -12.81 -2.94 7.77
CA ARG A 242 -13.80 -3.37 8.76
C ARG A 242 -13.43 -2.76 10.12
N THR A 243 -14.39 -2.15 10.80
CA THR A 243 -14.11 -1.36 12.00
C THR A 243 -13.83 -2.21 13.22
N TYR A 244 -14.43 -3.40 13.33
CA TYR A 244 -14.31 -4.27 14.50
C TYR A 244 -14.67 -3.57 15.83
N GLY A 245 -15.54 -2.55 15.79
CA GLY A 245 -15.94 -1.77 16.95
C GLY A 245 -14.91 -0.77 17.48
N ARG A 246 -13.83 -0.50 16.73
CA ARG A 246 -12.82 0.51 17.07
C ARG A 246 -12.58 1.49 15.92
N ALA A 247 -11.90 2.58 16.22
CA ALA A 247 -11.46 3.52 15.20
C ALA A 247 -10.47 2.86 14.23
N GLN A 248 -10.57 3.20 12.94
CA GLN A 248 -9.65 2.74 11.89
C GLN A 248 -9.14 3.94 11.10
N ASP A 249 -7.85 3.92 10.77
CA ASP A 249 -7.24 4.88 9.85
C ASP A 249 -7.22 4.29 8.43
N LEU A 250 -7.63 5.10 7.47
CA LEU A 250 -7.49 4.84 6.04
C LEU A 250 -6.60 5.93 5.45
N GLU A 251 -5.39 5.55 5.04
CA GLU A 251 -4.51 6.45 4.30
C GLU A 251 -4.96 6.53 2.83
N ILE A 252 -5.26 7.73 2.35
CA ILE A 252 -5.70 7.96 0.97
C ILE A 252 -5.11 9.24 0.40
N ASN A 253 -5.04 9.31 -0.94
CA ASN A 253 -4.62 10.53 -1.62
C ASN A 253 -5.57 11.70 -1.32
N PRO A 254 -5.10 12.95 -1.37
CA PRO A 254 -5.96 14.11 -1.25
C PRO A 254 -6.99 14.16 -2.37
N GLY A 255 -8.19 14.61 -2.04
CA GLY A 255 -9.30 14.69 -2.98
C GLY A 255 -10.67 14.63 -2.30
N MET A 256 -11.69 14.49 -3.13
CA MET A 256 -13.09 14.38 -2.69
C MET A 256 -13.54 12.93 -2.76
N TYR A 257 -14.18 12.47 -1.68
CA TYR A 257 -14.61 11.08 -1.52
C TYR A 257 -16.02 10.98 -0.98
N ASP A 258 -16.68 9.87 -1.34
CA ASP A 258 -17.89 9.43 -0.66
C ASP A 258 -17.53 8.25 0.26
N VAL A 259 -18.10 8.19 1.46
CA VAL A 259 -17.87 7.12 2.42
C VAL A 259 -19.16 6.34 2.66
N LEU A 260 -19.13 5.05 2.33
CA LEU A 260 -20.23 4.12 2.56
C LEU A 260 -19.93 3.27 3.80
N ILE A 261 -20.83 3.29 4.77
CA ILE A 261 -20.75 2.54 6.03
C ILE A 261 -21.90 1.55 6.06
N GLN A 262 -21.61 0.26 6.26
CA GLN A 262 -22.61 -0.79 6.34
C GLN A 262 -22.50 -1.55 7.68
N ALA A 263 -23.59 -1.59 8.43
CA ALA A 263 -23.67 -2.40 9.65
C ALA A 263 -23.72 -3.90 9.30
N LEU A 264 -23.03 -4.71 10.11
CA LEU A 264 -22.96 -6.17 9.87
C LEU A 264 -23.96 -7.00 10.68
N LYS A 265 -24.48 -6.46 11.79
CA LYS A 265 -25.31 -7.19 12.76
C LYS A 265 -26.59 -6.46 13.16
N ILE A 266 -27.00 -5.48 12.37
CA ILE A 266 -28.26 -4.75 12.57
C ILE A 266 -29.10 -5.04 11.34
N GLU A 267 -30.33 -5.46 11.57
CA GLU A 267 -31.31 -5.71 10.53
C GLU A 267 -32.25 -4.50 10.38
N GLY A 268 -32.83 -4.31 9.20
CA GLY A 268 -33.74 -3.21 8.94
C GLY A 268 -33.52 -2.56 7.58
N ILE A 269 -34.11 -1.37 7.40
CA ILE A 269 -34.02 -0.59 6.17
C ILE A 269 -32.82 0.37 6.17
N GLU A 270 -32.31 0.76 7.33
CA GLU A 270 -31.22 1.74 7.51
C GLU A 270 -29.93 1.03 7.97
N THR A 271 -29.46 0.09 7.17
CA THR A 271 -28.23 -0.68 7.45
C THR A 271 -27.01 -0.17 6.67
N ASN A 272 -27.23 0.74 5.71
CA ASN A 272 -26.20 1.37 4.89
C ASN A 272 -26.34 2.88 4.98
N PHE A 273 -25.22 3.57 5.18
CA PHE A 273 -25.16 5.01 5.29
C PHE A 273 -24.07 5.56 4.36
N LYS A 274 -24.39 6.61 3.59
CA LYS A 274 -23.46 7.25 2.68
C LYS A 274 -23.23 8.69 3.13
N ILE A 275 -21.97 9.07 3.28
CA ILE A 275 -21.53 10.45 3.49
C ILE A 275 -20.89 10.91 2.19
N GLU A 276 -21.37 12.01 1.63
CA GLU A 276 -20.89 12.50 0.34
C GLU A 276 -19.93 13.68 0.51
N ASN A 277 -19.04 13.85 -0.46
CA ASN A 277 -18.17 15.02 -0.58
C ASN A 277 -17.27 15.26 0.65
N ILE A 278 -16.71 14.19 1.22
CA ILE A 278 -15.64 14.31 2.22
C ILE A 278 -14.37 14.78 1.51
N GLU A 279 -13.91 15.97 1.87
CA GLU A 279 -12.59 16.46 1.48
C GLU A 279 -11.52 15.78 2.34
N VAL A 280 -10.50 15.24 1.69
CA VAL A 280 -9.26 14.78 2.34
C VAL A 280 -8.12 15.63 1.82
N LYS A 281 -7.40 16.26 2.73
CA LYS A 281 -6.24 17.10 2.43
C LYS A 281 -4.96 16.39 2.81
N ALA A 282 -3.87 16.74 2.13
CA ALA A 282 -2.54 16.28 2.47
C ALA A 282 -2.22 16.62 3.94
N ASN A 283 -1.65 15.68 4.68
CA ASN A 283 -1.26 15.83 6.08
C ASN A 283 -2.39 16.10 7.07
N GLU A 284 -3.65 15.97 6.66
CA GLU A 284 -4.80 16.15 7.54
C GLU A 284 -5.52 14.83 7.80
N THR A 285 -6.24 14.77 8.92
CA THR A 285 -7.11 13.64 9.27
C THR A 285 -8.56 14.09 9.28
N SER A 286 -9.34 13.62 8.31
CA SER A 286 -10.79 13.78 8.28
C SER A 286 -11.42 12.73 9.19
N THR A 287 -12.04 13.18 10.27
CA THR A 287 -12.67 12.27 11.26
C THR A 287 -14.14 12.05 10.90
N ILE A 288 -14.53 10.78 10.77
CA ILE A 288 -15.90 10.35 10.52
C ILE A 288 -16.38 9.53 11.70
N ARG A 289 -17.52 9.94 12.27
CA ARG A 289 -18.21 9.18 13.31
C ARG A 289 -19.64 8.95 12.90
N TYR A 290 -20.08 7.69 12.91
CA TYR A 290 -21.48 7.33 12.66
C TYR A 290 -22.00 6.44 13.78
N ASN A 291 -23.16 6.80 14.34
CA ASN A 291 -23.82 6.03 15.39
C ASN A 291 -25.10 5.40 14.82
N PHE A 292 -25.07 4.09 14.62
CA PHE A 292 -26.26 3.32 14.35
C PHE A 292 -27.20 3.36 15.55
N LYS A 293 -28.49 3.21 15.27
CA LYS A 293 -29.53 3.09 16.27
C LYS A 293 -30.14 1.72 16.13
N SER A 294 -30.32 1.03 17.25
CA SER A 294 -31.01 -0.26 17.28
C SER A 294 -31.76 -0.51 18.58
N GLY A 295 -32.77 -1.37 18.50
CA GLY A 295 -33.40 -2.02 19.65
C GLY A 295 -33.38 -3.54 19.47
N ILE A 296 -33.85 -4.26 20.49
CA ILE A 296 -33.90 -5.72 20.49
C ILE A 296 -35.35 -6.19 20.50
N ALA A 297 -35.70 -7.10 19.58
CA ALA A 297 -36.94 -7.86 19.65
C ALA A 297 -36.65 -9.31 20.05
N LEU A 298 -37.29 -9.79 21.12
CA LEU A 298 -37.25 -11.18 21.57
C LEU A 298 -38.59 -11.85 21.25
N ILE A 299 -38.59 -12.79 20.31
CA ILE A 299 -39.82 -13.51 19.91
C ILE A 299 -39.72 -14.96 20.36
N GLY A 300 -40.57 -15.35 21.28
CA GLY A 300 -40.66 -16.73 21.78
C GLY A 300 -41.98 -17.39 21.39
N VAL A 301 -41.93 -18.71 21.22
CA VAL A 301 -43.10 -19.52 20.85
C VAL A 301 -43.12 -20.78 21.70
N LYS A 302 -44.23 -21.03 22.39
CA LYS A 302 -44.40 -22.21 23.23
C LYS A 302 -45.85 -22.68 23.28
N THR A 303 -46.08 -23.92 23.66
CA THR A 303 -47.41 -24.43 23.94
C THR A 303 -47.97 -23.83 25.23
N SER A 304 -49.28 -23.93 25.43
CA SER A 304 -49.92 -23.62 26.71
C SER A 304 -49.35 -24.41 27.89
N GLY A 305 -48.77 -25.59 27.64
CA GLY A 305 -48.05 -26.41 28.63
C GLY A 305 -46.60 -25.98 28.90
N GLY A 306 -46.09 -24.99 28.17
CA GLY A 306 -44.74 -24.44 28.33
C GLY A 306 -43.66 -25.07 27.45
N GLU A 307 -44.02 -26.02 26.59
CA GLU A 307 -43.08 -26.65 25.65
C GLU A 307 -42.70 -25.68 24.52
N LEU A 308 -41.40 -25.49 24.27
CA LEU A 308 -40.90 -24.58 23.23
C LEU A 308 -41.17 -25.12 21.82
N ILE A 309 -41.64 -24.25 20.93
CA ILE A 309 -42.02 -24.63 19.56
C ILE A 309 -41.02 -24.09 18.54
N ASP A 310 -40.59 -24.97 17.62
CA ASP A 310 -39.83 -24.58 16.43
C ASP A 310 -40.71 -23.79 15.47
N SER A 311 -40.35 -22.54 15.20
CA SER A 311 -41.14 -21.63 14.37
C SER A 311 -40.26 -20.73 13.52
N THR A 312 -40.72 -20.39 12.32
CA THR A 312 -40.14 -19.27 11.58
C THR A 312 -40.71 -17.96 12.12
N VAL A 313 -39.85 -16.94 12.21
CA VAL A 313 -40.20 -15.57 12.61
C VAL A 313 -39.66 -14.64 11.53
N ASN A 314 -40.55 -13.88 10.89
CA ASN A 314 -40.22 -12.94 9.82
C ASN A 314 -40.72 -11.54 10.18
N PHE A 315 -39.85 -10.55 10.04
CA PHE A 315 -40.14 -9.14 10.30
C PHE A 315 -40.29 -8.38 8.99
N PHE A 316 -41.44 -7.74 8.81
CA PHE A 316 -41.74 -6.84 7.71
C PHE A 316 -41.78 -5.42 8.24
N GLU A 317 -40.95 -4.53 7.70
CA GLU A 317 -41.01 -3.10 8.06
C GLU A 317 -42.35 -2.52 7.59
N LYS A 318 -43.07 -1.86 8.48
CA LYS A 318 -44.51 -1.57 8.29
C LYS A 318 -44.80 -0.60 7.16
N THR A 319 -43.93 0.37 6.89
CA THR A 319 -44.17 1.37 5.84
C THR A 319 -43.85 0.83 4.44
N THR A 320 -42.76 0.08 4.30
CA THR A 320 -42.26 -0.43 3.02
C THR A 320 -42.76 -1.83 2.69
N GLY A 321 -43.22 -2.59 3.69
CA GLY A 321 -43.58 -4.01 3.56
C GLY A 321 -42.39 -4.93 3.30
N LYS A 322 -41.15 -4.42 3.36
CA LYS A 322 -39.94 -5.20 3.06
C LYS A 322 -39.67 -6.18 4.21
N ASN A 323 -39.41 -7.44 3.88
CA ASN A 323 -38.87 -8.40 4.85
C ASN A 323 -37.43 -7.98 5.18
N VAL A 324 -37.18 -7.61 6.44
CA VAL A 324 -35.89 -7.08 6.90
C VAL A 324 -35.14 -8.03 7.82
N ALA A 325 -35.82 -8.99 8.44
CA ALA A 325 -35.18 -9.98 9.30
C ALA A 325 -35.98 -11.27 9.32
N ALA A 326 -35.29 -12.41 9.29
CA ALA A 326 -35.90 -13.71 9.40
C ALA A 326 -34.99 -14.67 10.17
N ALA A 327 -35.57 -15.42 11.11
CA ALA A 327 -34.87 -16.50 11.78
C ALA A 327 -35.85 -17.55 12.30
N ARG A 328 -35.32 -18.60 12.92
CA ARG A 328 -36.12 -19.63 13.60
C ARG A 328 -35.98 -19.52 15.11
N THR A 329 -37.08 -19.72 15.82
CA THR A 329 -37.06 -20.25 17.18
C THR A 329 -36.88 -21.76 17.08
N TYR A 330 -36.05 -22.37 17.92
CA TYR A 330 -35.99 -23.84 18.03
C TYR A 330 -36.56 -24.28 19.38
N THR A 331 -36.55 -25.58 19.64
CA THR A 331 -37.07 -26.20 20.86
C THR A 331 -36.08 -26.13 22.05
N SER A 332 -35.27 -25.07 22.12
CA SER A 332 -34.28 -24.85 23.19
C SER A 332 -34.31 -23.43 23.73
N ASP A 333 -34.10 -23.27 25.04
CA ASP A 333 -34.06 -21.95 25.71
C ASP A 333 -32.95 -21.03 25.17
N THR A 334 -31.91 -21.60 24.57
CA THR A 334 -30.80 -20.84 23.94
C THR A 334 -31.18 -20.17 22.62
N SER A 335 -32.32 -20.54 22.05
CA SER A 335 -32.78 -20.06 20.73
C SER A 335 -34.23 -19.58 20.71
N ASN A 336 -34.93 -19.72 21.83
CA ASN A 336 -36.33 -19.38 22.02
C ASN A 336 -36.49 -18.80 23.46
N PRO A 337 -36.71 -17.47 23.60
CA PRO A 337 -37.01 -16.52 22.53
C PRO A 337 -35.83 -16.21 21.61
N LYS A 338 -36.12 -16.05 20.33
CA LYS A 338 -35.13 -15.64 19.34
C LYS A 338 -34.91 -14.12 19.39
N SER A 339 -33.66 -13.71 19.48
CA SER A 339 -33.25 -12.30 19.48
C SER A 339 -32.99 -11.76 18.09
N PHE A 340 -33.48 -10.55 17.84
CA PHE A 340 -33.31 -9.75 16.63
C PHE A 340 -32.86 -8.34 17.01
N ILE A 341 -31.75 -7.89 16.44
CA ILE A 341 -31.27 -6.51 16.58
C ILE A 341 -31.76 -5.74 15.35
N LEU A 342 -32.67 -4.79 15.57
CA LEU A 342 -33.38 -4.09 14.49
C LEU A 342 -33.17 -2.59 14.60
N ASN A 343 -33.19 -1.89 13.46
CA ASN A 343 -33.38 -0.43 13.47
C ASN A 343 -34.66 -0.07 14.27
N PRO A 344 -34.74 1.11 14.92
CA PRO A 344 -35.97 1.58 15.52
C PRO A 344 -37.07 1.74 14.47
N GLY A 345 -38.28 1.27 14.76
CA GLY A 345 -39.37 1.28 13.80
C GLY A 345 -40.57 0.46 14.24
N THR A 346 -41.57 0.41 13.36
CA THR A 346 -42.75 -0.45 13.54
C THR A 346 -42.66 -1.60 12.55
N TYR A 347 -42.92 -2.82 13.03
CA TYR A 347 -42.78 -4.04 12.25
C TYR A 347 -44.04 -4.88 12.37
N ASP A 348 -44.45 -5.48 11.25
CA ASP A 348 -45.39 -6.59 11.25
C ASP A 348 -44.59 -7.89 11.30
N VAL A 349 -44.84 -8.70 12.33
CA VAL A 349 -44.11 -9.94 12.61
C VAL A 349 -45.00 -11.10 12.27
N LYS A 350 -44.56 -11.94 11.33
CA LYS A 350 -45.25 -13.18 10.96
C LYS A 350 -44.53 -14.37 11.57
N VAL A 351 -45.26 -15.15 12.36
CA VAL A 351 -44.78 -16.40 12.94
C VAL A 351 -45.53 -17.57 12.32
N VAL A 352 -44.80 -18.63 12.00
CA VAL A 352 -45.35 -19.90 11.47
C VAL A 352 -44.70 -21.06 12.20
N THR A 353 -45.51 -21.88 12.86
CA THR A 353 -45.06 -23.07 13.58
C THR A 353 -44.64 -24.18 12.61
N LEU A 354 -43.66 -24.96 13.00
CA LEU A 354 -43.09 -26.06 12.22
C LEU A 354 -43.16 -27.38 12.98
N GLY A 355 -42.78 -28.47 12.31
CA GLY A 355 -42.69 -29.80 12.91
C GLY A 355 -44.04 -30.33 13.39
N GLU A 356 -44.05 -30.93 14.58
CA GLU A 356 -45.24 -31.55 15.20
C GLU A 356 -46.36 -30.53 15.49
N HIS A 357 -46.01 -29.25 15.63
CA HIS A 357 -46.96 -28.16 15.82
C HIS A 357 -47.28 -27.40 14.53
N SER A 358 -46.94 -27.94 13.36
CA SER A 358 -47.16 -27.24 12.07
C SER A 358 -48.64 -26.96 11.79
N GLY A 359 -48.91 -25.89 11.02
CA GLY A 359 -50.26 -25.48 10.61
C GLY A 359 -50.80 -24.25 11.31
N HIS A 360 -50.08 -23.69 12.29
CA HIS A 360 -50.43 -22.44 12.95
C HIS A 360 -49.60 -21.27 12.42
N SER A 361 -50.25 -20.13 12.22
CA SER A 361 -49.57 -18.88 11.91
C SER A 361 -50.27 -17.72 12.58
N GLU A 362 -49.49 -16.77 13.07
CA GLU A 362 -49.97 -15.52 13.66
C GLU A 362 -49.21 -14.34 13.04
N THR A 363 -49.87 -13.20 12.95
CA THR A 363 -49.24 -11.93 12.57
C THR A 363 -49.67 -10.85 13.54
N PHE A 364 -48.71 -10.08 14.03
CA PHE A 364 -48.94 -8.97 14.95
C PHE A 364 -47.95 -7.84 14.69
N SER A 365 -48.29 -6.63 15.12
CA SER A 365 -47.37 -5.49 15.03
C SER A 365 -46.59 -5.30 16.34
N ILE A 366 -45.32 -4.93 16.22
CA ILE A 366 -44.51 -4.46 17.36
C ILE A 366 -43.82 -3.13 17.02
N ILE A 367 -43.46 -2.38 18.06
CA ILE A 367 -42.64 -1.18 17.96
C ILE A 367 -41.30 -1.48 18.63
N VAL A 368 -40.20 -1.35 17.88
CA VAL A 368 -38.84 -1.44 18.40
C VAL A 368 -38.30 -0.03 18.57
N LYS A 369 -37.79 0.31 19.75
CA LYS A 369 -37.19 1.62 20.05
C LYS A 369 -35.69 1.51 20.28
N GLU A 370 -34.98 2.62 20.09
CA GLU A 370 -33.55 2.73 20.34
C GLU A 370 -33.22 2.37 21.79
N GLY A 371 -32.30 1.41 21.97
CA GLY A 371 -31.84 0.97 23.29
C GLY A 371 -32.84 0.13 24.11
N GLU A 372 -34.06 -0.07 23.62
CA GLU A 372 -35.08 -0.86 24.33
C GLU A 372 -35.12 -2.31 23.84
N THR A 373 -35.54 -3.21 24.73
CA THR A 373 -35.88 -4.60 24.40
C THR A 373 -37.39 -4.78 24.49
N VAL A 374 -38.00 -5.27 23.40
CA VAL A 374 -39.41 -5.70 23.37
C VAL A 374 -39.47 -7.21 23.30
N GLU A 375 -40.23 -7.84 24.19
CA GLU A 375 -40.43 -9.28 24.22
C GLU A 375 -41.88 -9.65 23.89
N LYS A 376 -42.06 -10.65 23.03
CA LYS A 376 -43.36 -11.24 22.73
C LYS A 376 -43.27 -12.75 22.81
N GLN A 377 -44.01 -13.33 23.75
CA GLN A 377 -44.23 -14.77 23.86
C GLN A 377 -45.57 -15.13 23.20
N ILE A 378 -45.53 -16.07 22.28
CA ILE A 378 -46.70 -16.59 21.56
C ILE A 378 -47.05 -17.93 22.16
N LEU A 379 -48.33 -18.11 22.50
CA LEU A 379 -48.86 -19.33 23.10
C LEU A 379 -49.79 -20.00 22.08
N TYR A 380 -49.50 -21.27 21.79
CA TYR A 380 -50.36 -22.14 20.98
C TYR A 380 -50.99 -23.27 21.80
#